data_AF-A0A4V2S0C3-F1
#
_entry.id   AF-A0A4V2S0C3-F1
#
_cell.length_a   1.000
_cell.length_b   1.000
_cell.length_c   1.000
_cell.angle_alpha   90.00
_cell.angle_beta   90.00
_cell.angle_gamma   90.00
#
_symmetry.space_group_name_H-M   'P 1'
#
loop_
_entity.id
_entity.type
_entity.pdbx_description
1 polymer ?
#
loop_
_entity_poly.entity_id
_entity_poly.type
_entity_poly.pdbx_seq_one_letter_code
_entity_poly.pdbx_strand_id
1 'polypeptide(L)'
;MYYIRIAIFSIVFFLLVFATTYFSMRIFMYQPASSCLDCSYLKDTFFFSLFSLLIIPFVLLILDKAKISKTLFLLIISVVFLLIAFINNFNLFKDRVSSWSSYSTKDEIVATIAQSYLYMVTGCIVTLLIFYKMYGRDKP
;
A
#
# COMPACT_ATOMS: atom_id res chain seq x y z
N MET A 1 13.49 6.66 22.08
CA MET A 1 13.85 5.79 20.93
C MET A 1 12.65 5.02 20.36
N TYR A 2 11.69 4.58 21.19
CA TYR A 2 10.49 3.86 20.73
C TYR A 2 9.71 4.54 19.59
N TYR A 3 9.29 5.81 19.75
CA TYR A 3 8.53 6.53 18.73
C TYR A 3 9.31 6.76 17.44
N ILE A 4 10.64 6.94 17.53
CA ILE A 4 11.52 7.08 16.36
C ILE A 4 11.51 5.78 15.54
N ARG A 5 11.51 4.61 16.20
CA ARG A 5 11.41 3.32 15.52
C ARG A 5 10.08 3.23 14.77
N ILE A 6 8.96 3.52 15.41
CA ILE A 6 7.64 3.51 14.76
C ILE A 6 7.60 4.44 13.55
N ALA A 7 8.20 5.64 13.67
CA ALA A 7 8.30 6.57 12.55
C ALA A 7 9.09 5.96 11.38
N ILE A 8 10.25 5.35 11.63
CA ILE A 8 11.07 4.68 10.60
C ILE A 8 10.28 3.54 9.94
N PHE A 9 9.64 2.68 10.74
CA PHE A 9 8.80 1.59 10.23
C PHE A 9 7.67 2.12 9.33
N SER A 10 7.03 3.21 9.74
CA SER A 10 5.92 3.83 9.00
C SER A 10 6.40 4.45 7.68
N ILE A 11 7.56 5.10 7.67
CA ILE A 11 8.17 5.66 6.46
C ILE A 11 8.55 4.54 5.48
N VAL A 12 9.19 3.48 5.96
CA VAL A 12 9.55 2.32 5.12
C VAL A 12 8.29 1.67 4.53
N PHE A 13 7.26 1.48 5.35
CA PHE A 13 5.98 0.95 4.88
C PHE A 13 5.37 1.84 3.79
N PHE A 14 5.33 3.15 4.01
CA PHE A 14 4.82 4.12 3.05
C PHE A 14 5.57 4.05 1.73
N LEU A 15 6.91 4.00 1.75
CA LEU A 15 7.71 3.91 0.53
C LEU A 15 7.42 2.63 -0.25
N LEU A 16 7.20 1.50 0.45
CA LEU A 16 6.84 0.23 -0.18
C LEU A 16 5.44 0.28 -0.80
N VAL A 17 4.46 0.86 -0.11
CA VAL A 17 3.10 1.07 -0.65
C VAL A 17 3.17 1.97 -1.88
N PHE A 18 3.83 3.12 -1.77
CA PHE A 18 3.98 4.07 -2.86
C PHE A 18 4.63 3.43 -4.09
N ALA A 19 5.76 2.75 -3.92
CA ALA A 19 6.43 2.06 -5.01
C ALA A 19 5.55 0.98 -5.64
N THR A 20 4.88 0.17 -4.80
CA THR A 20 4.01 -0.91 -5.28
C THR A 20 2.84 -0.37 -6.08
N THR A 21 2.16 0.66 -5.58
CA THR A 21 1.04 1.31 -6.27
C THR A 21 1.51 1.99 -7.56
N TYR A 22 2.65 2.69 -7.53
CA TYR A 22 3.22 3.36 -8.68
C TYR A 22 3.56 2.39 -9.81
N PHE A 23 4.17 1.25 -9.50
CA PHE A 23 4.50 0.27 -10.53
C PHE A 23 3.28 -0.53 -10.99
N SER A 24 2.33 -0.83 -10.10
CA SER A 24 1.10 -1.55 -10.42
C SER A 24 0.28 -0.85 -11.51
N MET A 25 0.10 0.46 -11.36
CA MET A 25 -0.81 1.25 -12.22
C MET A 25 -0.07 2.15 -13.22
N ARG A 26 1.23 1.93 -13.43
CA ARG A 26 2.05 2.73 -14.34
C ARG A 26 1.51 2.78 -15.76
N ILE A 27 0.86 1.71 -16.21
CA ILE A 27 0.27 1.63 -17.56
C ILE A 27 -0.79 2.73 -17.81
N PHE A 28 -1.41 3.26 -16.76
CA PHE A 28 -2.44 4.30 -16.81
C PHE A 28 -1.89 5.72 -16.59
N MET A 29 -0.56 5.90 -16.64
CA MET A 29 0.09 7.18 -16.38
C MET A 29 -0.38 8.31 -17.32
N TYR A 30 -0.68 7.99 -18.58
CA TYR A 30 -1.11 8.96 -19.60
C TYR A 30 -2.63 9.15 -19.66
N GLN A 31 -3.41 8.37 -18.93
CA GLN A 31 -4.86 8.54 -18.87
C GLN A 31 -5.20 9.69 -17.91
N PRO A 32 -6.07 10.64 -18.29
CA PRO A 32 -6.48 11.71 -17.40
C PRO A 32 -7.26 11.15 -16.21
N ALA A 33 -7.04 11.72 -15.03
CA ALA A 33 -7.86 11.42 -13.87
C ALA A 33 -9.24 12.10 -14.03
N SER A 34 -10.31 11.37 -13.70
CA SER A 34 -11.67 11.91 -13.73
C SER A 34 -11.89 13.01 -12.70
N SER A 35 -11.16 12.94 -11.58
CA SER A 35 -11.15 13.93 -10.52
C SER A 35 -10.42 15.23 -10.91
N CYS A 36 -9.48 15.16 -11.87
CA CYS A 36 -8.64 16.28 -12.26
C CYS A 36 -7.90 16.00 -13.58
N LEU A 37 -8.30 16.71 -14.64
CA LEU A 37 -7.76 16.50 -15.99
C LEU A 37 -6.24 16.75 -16.11
N ASP A 38 -5.72 17.71 -15.34
CA ASP A 38 -4.30 18.11 -15.36
C ASP A 38 -3.45 17.48 -14.24
N CYS A 39 -4.01 16.52 -13.48
CA CYS A 39 -3.30 15.93 -12.36
C CYS A 39 -2.27 14.88 -12.81
N SER A 40 -1.04 15.06 -12.32
CA SER A 40 0.06 14.13 -12.57
C SER A 40 -0.18 12.79 -11.86
N TYR A 41 0.08 11.70 -12.57
CA TYR A 41 0.04 10.34 -12.02
C TYR A 41 0.86 10.16 -10.73
N LEU A 42 2.04 10.79 -10.69
CA LEU A 42 2.90 10.73 -9.51
C LEU A 42 2.25 11.40 -8.30
N LYS A 43 1.59 12.55 -8.52
CA LYS A 43 0.90 13.30 -7.49
C LYS A 43 -0.25 12.47 -6.90
N ASP A 44 -1.09 11.89 -7.75
CA ASP A 44 -2.22 11.07 -7.30
C ASP A 44 -1.76 9.84 -6.52
N THR A 45 -0.75 9.14 -7.04
CA THR A 45 -0.16 7.96 -6.38
C THR A 45 0.42 8.31 -5.00
N PHE A 46 1.08 9.47 -4.90
CA PHE A 46 1.62 9.97 -3.64
C PHE A 46 0.51 10.29 -2.63
N PHE A 47 -0.55 10.98 -3.07
CA PHE A 47 -1.69 11.31 -2.21
C PHE A 47 -2.44 10.08 -1.70
N PHE A 48 -2.71 9.09 -2.55
CA PHE A 48 -3.33 7.83 -2.09
C PHE A 48 -2.42 7.08 -1.11
N SER A 49 -1.12 7.07 -1.36
CA SER A 49 -0.16 6.40 -0.47
C SER A 49 0.01 7.12 0.87
N LEU A 50 -0.17 8.45 0.92
CA LEU A 50 -0.05 9.26 2.13
C LEU A 50 -0.96 8.77 3.27
N PHE A 51 -2.13 8.22 2.95
CA PHE A 51 -3.03 7.62 3.94
C PHE A 51 -2.38 6.48 4.73
N SER A 52 -1.41 5.77 4.16
CA SER A 52 -0.68 4.71 4.88
C SER A 52 0.17 5.28 6.02
N LEU A 53 0.70 6.51 5.90
CA LEU A 53 1.47 7.17 6.97
C LEU A 53 0.60 7.51 8.17
N LEU A 54 -0.71 7.72 7.98
CA LEU A 54 -1.64 7.96 9.07
C LEU A 54 -2.01 6.66 9.76
N ILE A 55 -2.34 5.62 8.99
CA ILE A 55 -2.90 4.36 9.54
C ILE A 55 -1.83 3.51 10.24
N ILE A 56 -0.64 3.40 9.66
CA ILE A 56 0.38 2.43 10.10
C ILE A 56 0.94 2.69 11.50
N PRO A 57 1.23 3.94 11.92
CA PRO A 57 1.63 4.20 13.30
C PRO A 57 0.63 3.66 14.32
N PHE A 58 -0.68 3.83 14.08
CA PHE A 58 -1.71 3.29 14.98
C PHE A 58 -1.71 1.76 15.01
N VAL A 59 -1.60 1.11 13.84
CA VAL A 59 -1.50 -0.35 13.75
C VAL A 59 -0.29 -0.85 14.54
N LEU A 60 0.89 -0.25 14.34
CA LEU A 60 2.12 -0.64 15.04
C LEU A 60 2.01 -0.47 16.56
N LEU A 61 1.41 0.63 17.03
CA LEU A 61 1.18 0.87 18.46
C LEU A 61 0.27 -0.20 19.09
N ILE A 62 -0.78 -0.62 18.37
CA ILE A 62 -1.71 -1.66 18.84
C ILE A 62 -0.99 -3.01 18.90
N LEU A 63 -0.27 -3.38 17.84
CA LEU A 63 0.44 -4.67 17.77
C LEU A 63 1.52 -4.80 18.83
N ASP A 64 2.24 -3.71 19.11
CA ASP A 64 3.27 -3.68 20.14
C ASP A 64 2.68 -3.83 21.55
N LYS A 65 1.57 -3.12 21.85
CA LYS A 65 0.84 -3.27 23.12
C LYS A 65 0.28 -4.69 23.31
N ALA A 66 -0.15 -5.34 22.24
CA ALA A 66 -0.69 -6.70 22.27
C ALA A 66 0.37 -7.80 22.48
N LYS A 67 1.68 -7.46 22.46
CA LYS A 67 2.80 -8.40 22.67
C LYS A 67 2.72 -9.68 21.82
N ILE A 68 2.30 -9.54 20.58
CA ILE A 68 2.10 -10.67 19.67
C ILE A 68 3.41 -11.35 19.26
N SER A 69 3.30 -12.60 18.80
CA SER A 69 4.44 -13.36 18.26
C SER A 69 4.96 -12.71 16.97
N LYS A 70 6.25 -12.96 16.66
CA LYS A 70 6.89 -12.43 15.43
C LYS A 70 6.13 -12.85 14.17
N THR A 71 5.71 -14.12 14.11
CA THR A 71 4.99 -14.67 12.97
C THR A 71 3.64 -13.98 12.80
N LEU A 72 2.90 -13.76 13.89
CA LEU A 72 1.61 -13.07 13.83
C LEU A 72 1.77 -11.59 13.45
N PHE A 73 2.80 -10.91 13.95
CA PHE A 73 3.13 -9.54 13.55
C PHE A 73 3.36 -9.43 12.04
N LEU A 74 4.18 -10.31 11.47
CA LEU A 74 4.48 -10.32 10.04
C LEU A 74 3.25 -10.64 9.19
N LEU A 75 2.41 -11.58 9.64
CA LEU A 75 1.15 -11.89 8.97
C LEU A 75 0.24 -10.66 8.92
N ILE A 76 0.01 -10.00 10.06
CA ILE A 76 -0.86 -8.84 10.14
C ILE A 76 -0.33 -7.69 9.28
N ILE A 77 0.97 -7.38 9.35
CA ILE A 77 1.58 -6.33 8.54
C ILE A 77 1.43 -6.63 7.04
N SER A 78 1.58 -7.89 6.63
CA SER A 78 1.44 -8.28 5.23
C SER A 78 0.00 -8.15 4.73
N VAL A 79 -0.97 -8.53 5.55
CA VAL A 79 -2.40 -8.36 5.24
C VAL A 79 -2.74 -6.87 5.14
N VAL A 80 -2.28 -6.05 6.10
CA VAL A 80 -2.48 -4.60 6.09
C VAL A 80 -1.83 -3.96 4.86
N PHE A 81 -0.62 -4.40 4.49
CA PHE A 81 0.06 -3.97 3.27
C PHE A 81 -0.76 -4.27 2.01
N LEU A 82 -1.21 -5.51 1.85
CA LEU A 82 -2.02 -5.92 0.70
C LEU A 82 -3.32 -5.13 0.61
N LEU A 83 -4.00 -4.90 1.74
CA LEU A 83 -5.25 -4.13 1.79
C LEU A 83 -5.02 -2.67 1.38
N ILE A 84 -4.01 -2.01 1.94
CA ILE A 84 -3.72 -0.60 1.61
C ILE A 84 -3.27 -0.48 0.14
N ALA A 85 -2.36 -1.35 -0.32
CA ALA A 85 -1.90 -1.34 -1.70
C ALA A 85 -3.07 -1.59 -2.68
N PHE A 86 -3.96 -2.52 -2.36
CA PHE A 86 -5.16 -2.80 -3.15
C PHE A 86 -6.10 -1.59 -3.19
N ILE A 87 -6.40 -0.97 -2.05
CA ILE A 87 -7.28 0.22 -2.00
C ILE A 87 -6.71 1.36 -2.85
N ASN A 88 -5.40 1.59 -2.78
CA ASN A 88 -4.75 2.62 -3.60
C ASN A 88 -4.83 2.30 -5.10
N ASN A 89 -4.53 1.05 -5.46
CA ASN A 89 -4.64 0.56 -6.83
C ASN A 89 -6.08 0.67 -7.36
N PHE A 90 -7.06 0.29 -6.56
CA PHE A 90 -8.49 0.36 -6.88
C PHE A 90 -8.93 1.81 -7.09
N ASN A 91 -8.54 2.73 -6.20
CA ASN A 91 -8.88 4.15 -6.35
C ASN A 91 -8.22 4.78 -7.58
N LEU A 92 -6.97 4.44 -7.89
CA LEU A 92 -6.31 4.90 -9.11
C LEU A 92 -6.97 4.34 -10.38
N PHE A 93 -7.27 3.05 -10.39
CA PHE A 93 -7.95 2.40 -11.50
C PHE A 93 -9.33 3.02 -11.72
N LYS A 94 -10.06 3.25 -10.62
CA LYS A 94 -11.37 3.89 -10.67
C LYS A 94 -11.29 5.28 -11.27
N ASP A 95 -10.39 6.12 -10.75
CA ASP A 95 -10.28 7.50 -11.18
C ASP A 95 -9.77 7.67 -12.62
N ARG A 96 -8.87 6.79 -13.09
CA ARG A 96 -8.22 6.92 -14.41
C ARG A 96 -8.83 6.05 -15.51
N VAL A 97 -9.57 5.00 -15.15
CA VAL A 97 -10.14 4.05 -16.11
C VAL A 97 -11.65 3.96 -15.94
N SER A 98 -12.09 3.54 -14.74
CA SER A 98 -13.50 3.14 -14.58
C SER A 98 -14.46 4.33 -14.65
N SER A 99 -14.08 5.51 -14.16
CA SER A 99 -14.90 6.73 -14.26
C SER A 99 -15.12 7.20 -15.70
N TRP A 100 -14.29 6.75 -16.65
CA TRP A 100 -14.41 7.10 -18.07
C TRP A 100 -15.14 6.02 -18.89
N SER A 101 -15.62 4.96 -18.26
CA SER A 101 -16.16 3.78 -18.95
C SER A 101 -17.27 3.10 -18.13
N SER A 102 -18.04 2.21 -18.76
CA SER A 102 -19.14 1.52 -18.10
C SER A 102 -18.69 0.24 -17.39
N TYR A 103 -17.79 0.36 -16.40
CA TYR A 103 -17.39 -0.77 -15.56
C TYR A 103 -18.45 -1.06 -14.49
N SER A 104 -18.77 -2.34 -14.27
CA SER A 104 -19.47 -2.75 -13.05
C SER A 104 -18.48 -2.84 -11.89
N THR A 105 -18.95 -2.72 -10.64
CA THR A 105 -18.08 -2.83 -9.45
C THR A 105 -17.31 -4.17 -9.39
N LYS A 106 -17.89 -5.25 -9.93
CA LYS A 106 -17.22 -6.55 -10.01
C LYS A 106 -16.05 -6.50 -11.01
N ASP A 107 -16.29 -5.89 -12.17
CA ASP A 107 -15.27 -5.76 -13.21
C ASP A 107 -14.13 -4.84 -12.78
N GLU A 108 -14.42 -3.77 -12.03
CA GLU A 108 -13.40 -2.89 -11.44
C GLU A 108 -12.44 -3.67 -10.54
N ILE A 109 -12.98 -4.52 -9.65
CA ILE A 109 -12.18 -5.33 -8.73
C ILE A 109 -11.33 -6.33 -9.52
N VAL A 110 -11.92 -7.05 -10.46
CA VAL A 110 -11.22 -8.07 -11.27
C VAL A 110 -10.11 -7.43 -12.10
N ALA A 111 -10.40 -6.33 -12.79
CA ALA A 111 -9.43 -5.60 -13.59
C ALA A 111 -8.29 -5.04 -12.72
N THR A 112 -8.61 -4.48 -11.55
CA THR A 112 -7.61 -3.98 -10.60
C THR A 112 -6.67 -5.10 -10.16
N ILE A 113 -7.21 -6.26 -9.78
CA ILE A 113 -6.40 -7.43 -9.38
C ILE A 113 -5.55 -7.91 -10.54
N ALA A 114 -6.14 -8.09 -11.73
CA ALA A 114 -5.44 -8.56 -12.92
C ALA A 114 -4.27 -7.64 -13.32
N GLN A 115 -4.41 -6.33 -13.11
CA GLN A 115 -3.35 -5.38 -13.41
C GLN A 115 -2.27 -5.30 -12.32
N SER A 116 -2.67 -5.47 -11.06
CA SER A 116 -1.77 -5.20 -9.91
C SER A 116 -1.16 -6.44 -9.25
N TYR A 117 -1.64 -7.65 -9.55
CA TYR A 117 -1.25 -8.87 -8.81
C TYR A 117 0.27 -9.07 -8.74
N LEU A 118 0.99 -8.85 -9.85
CA LEU A 118 2.43 -9.09 -9.91
C LEU A 118 3.15 -8.18 -8.91
N TYR A 119 2.90 -6.88 -9.00
CA TYR A 119 3.52 -5.90 -8.13
C TYR A 119 3.07 -6.02 -6.67
N MET A 120 1.80 -6.36 -6.43
CA MET A 120 1.28 -6.63 -5.09
C MET A 120 1.96 -7.84 -4.43
N VAL A 121 2.13 -8.94 -5.15
CA VAL A 121 2.81 -10.13 -4.65
C VAL A 121 4.28 -9.82 -4.37
N THR A 122 4.98 -9.17 -5.32
CA THR A 122 6.39 -8.79 -5.10
C THR A 122 6.54 -7.80 -3.94
N GLY A 123 5.65 -6.81 -3.83
CA GLY A 123 5.65 -5.82 -2.76
C GLY A 123 5.40 -6.47 -1.40
N CYS A 124 4.50 -7.47 -1.34
CA CYS A 124 4.23 -8.23 -0.12
C CYS A 124 5.45 -9.04 0.33
N ILE A 125 6.12 -9.74 -0.60
CA ILE A 125 7.35 -10.50 -0.30
C ILE A 125 8.45 -9.56 0.20
N VAL A 126 8.66 -8.43 -0.46
CA VAL A 126 9.66 -7.43 -0.05
C VAL A 126 9.33 -6.87 1.33
N THR A 127 8.06 -6.56 1.60
CA THR A 127 7.57 -6.10 2.90
C THR A 127 7.85 -7.14 3.99
N LEU A 128 7.54 -8.41 3.74
CA LEU A 128 7.84 -9.51 4.66
C LEU A 128 9.33 -9.58 5.00
N LEU A 129 10.22 -9.54 4.00
CA LEU A 129 11.67 -9.64 4.19
C LEU A 129 12.21 -8.47 5.00
N ILE A 130 11.80 -7.24 4.67
CA ILE A 130 12.24 -6.02 5.36
C ILE A 130 11.78 -6.05 6.81
N PHE A 131 10.49 -6.32 7.06
CA PHE A 131 9.93 -6.32 8.40
C PHE A 131 10.42 -7.50 9.24
N TYR A 132 10.71 -8.66 8.63
CA TYR A 132 11.33 -9.79 9.33
C TYR A 132 12.71 -9.41 9.89
N LYS A 133 13.50 -8.67 9.10
CA LYS A 133 14.83 -8.18 9.48
C LYS A 133 14.75 -7.07 10.53
N MET A 134 13.83 -6.11 10.37
CA MET A 134 13.67 -5.00 11.31
C MET A 134 13.14 -5.48 12.67
N TYR A 135 12.14 -6.35 12.70
CA TYR A 135 11.58 -6.88 13.95
C TYR A 135 12.55 -7.82 14.69
N GLY A 136 13.41 -8.55 13.96
CA GLY A 136 14.37 -9.49 14.54
C GLY A 136 15.54 -8.86 15.31
N ARG A 137 15.81 -7.56 15.12
CA ARG A 137 16.92 -6.85 15.80
C ARG A 137 16.58 -6.36 17.21
N ASP A 138 15.30 -6.36 17.58
CA ASP A 138 14.81 -5.48 18.65
C ASP A 138 14.04 -6.21 19.78
N LYS A 139 14.11 -7.54 19.86
CA LYS A 139 13.72 -8.24 21.10
C LYS A 139 14.93 -8.33 22.04
N PRO A 140 14.79 -7.99 23.34
CA PRO A 140 15.81 -8.32 24.34
C PRO A 140 16.00 -9.84 24.42
#